data_AF-A0A847F5E9-F1
#
_entry.id   AF-A0A847F5E9-F1
#
_cell.length_a   1.000
_cell.length_b   1.000
_cell.length_c   1.000
_cell.angle_alpha   90.00
_cell.angle_beta   90.00
_cell.angle_gamma   90.00
#
_symmetry.space_group_name_H-M   'P 1'
#
loop_
_entity.id
_entity.type
_entity.pdbx_description
1 polymer ?
#
loop_
_entity_poly.entity_id
_entity_poly.type
_entity_poly.pdbx_seq_one_letter_code
_entity_poly.pdbx_strand_id
1 'polypeptide(L)'
;MRRLDLLRSYVNQATDRIKEGTKNLLPLDSLREIVGDLRHRRVRILESRLTRAVARTPGIDEASVSAKDGALFIDLYCAESGRGVAAKIEVYVQAFAPRGAKEIGFSVTPESAAENRQLAEALGYLSGTIAEILWAPAGVVPGEVPGAAFIERDGHHSFRADLRTVPSVRAALARPASEMLIEALVPKRFVVGDQALAIELSFPGLG
;
A
#
# COMPACT_ATOMS: atom_id res chain seq x y z
N MET A 1 36.12 -7.55 -15.63
CA MET A 1 34.93 -8.29 -16.08
C MET A 1 34.61 -9.46 -15.15
N ARG A 2 34.00 -9.23 -13.96
CA ARG A 2 33.64 -10.32 -13.01
C ARG A 2 32.39 -10.05 -12.13
N ARG A 3 31.63 -8.97 -12.37
CA ARG A 3 30.42 -8.63 -11.59
C ARG A 3 29.11 -8.82 -12.37
N LEU A 4 29.17 -8.75 -13.70
CA LEU A 4 28.00 -8.95 -14.58
C LEU A 4 27.62 -10.44 -14.72
N ASP A 5 28.60 -11.36 -14.66
CA ASP A 5 28.33 -12.80 -14.80
C ASP A 5 27.67 -13.42 -13.56
N LEU A 6 27.89 -12.84 -12.38
CA LEU A 6 27.24 -13.27 -11.13
C LEU A 6 25.76 -12.88 -11.09
N LEU A 7 25.41 -11.69 -11.61
CA LEU A 7 24.02 -11.24 -11.71
C LEU A 7 23.23 -12.06 -12.73
N ARG A 8 23.88 -12.52 -13.81
CA ARG A 8 23.24 -13.36 -14.83
C ARG A 8 22.93 -14.78 -14.32
N SER A 9 23.73 -15.30 -13.41
CA SER A 9 23.53 -16.62 -12.78
C SER A 9 22.31 -16.65 -11.84
N TYR A 10 22.03 -15.56 -11.11
CA TYR A 10 20.86 -15.49 -10.22
C TYR A 10 19.54 -15.40 -10.99
N VAL A 11 19.55 -14.75 -12.16
CA VAL A 11 18.38 -14.65 -13.04
C VAL A 11 18.01 -16.01 -13.63
N ASN A 12 19.00 -16.85 -13.96
CA ASN A 12 18.76 -18.18 -14.53
C ASN A 12 18.39 -19.24 -13.47
N GLN A 13 18.87 -19.12 -12.22
CA GLN A 13 18.45 -20.04 -11.15
C GLN A 13 17.03 -19.79 -10.63
N ALA A 14 16.45 -18.62 -10.88
CA ALA A 14 15.04 -18.34 -10.60
C ALA A 14 14.09 -19.00 -11.61
N THR A 15 14.57 -19.32 -12.82
CA THR A 15 13.73 -19.84 -13.91
C THR A 15 13.45 -21.34 -13.77
N ASP A 16 14.39 -22.11 -13.21
CA ASP A 16 14.24 -23.58 -13.12
C ASP A 16 13.40 -24.05 -11.91
N ARG A 17 13.30 -23.26 -10.84
CA ARG A 17 12.51 -23.64 -9.65
C ARG A 17 10.99 -23.40 -9.77
N ILE A 18 10.52 -22.88 -10.89
CA ILE A 18 9.08 -22.63 -11.13
C ILE A 18 8.37 -23.91 -11.65
N LYS A 19 9.11 -24.93 -12.10
CA LYS A 19 8.50 -26.10 -12.77
C LYS A 19 7.93 -27.18 -11.85
N GLU A 20 8.27 -27.22 -10.56
CA GLU A 20 7.92 -28.38 -9.72
C GLU A 20 6.79 -28.17 -8.71
N GLY A 21 6.28 -26.94 -8.53
CA GLY A 21 5.27 -26.63 -7.49
C GLY A 21 3.82 -26.49 -7.93
N THR A 22 3.52 -26.52 -9.23
CA THR A 22 2.28 -25.94 -9.79
C THR A 22 1.17 -26.95 -10.06
N LYS A 23 0.96 -27.94 -9.19
CA LYS A 23 -0.05 -28.98 -9.45
C LYS A 23 -1.45 -28.73 -8.89
N ASN A 24 -1.69 -27.73 -8.02
CA ASN A 24 -3.03 -27.52 -7.44
C ASN A 24 -3.36 -26.05 -7.15
N LEU A 25 -3.20 -25.16 -8.13
CA LEU A 25 -3.61 -23.75 -8.00
C LEU A 25 -4.29 -23.30 -9.30
N LEU A 26 -5.23 -22.36 -9.17
CA LEU A 26 -6.12 -21.85 -10.23
C LEU A 26 -5.44 -21.75 -11.62
N PRO A 27 -6.15 -22.10 -12.71
CA PRO A 27 -5.58 -22.04 -14.06
C PRO A 27 -4.99 -20.66 -14.34
N LEU A 28 -3.76 -20.62 -14.86
CA LEU A 28 -3.06 -19.38 -15.24
C LEU A 28 -3.91 -18.48 -16.16
N ASP A 29 -4.81 -19.08 -16.94
CA ASP A 29 -5.70 -18.38 -17.85
C ASP A 29 -6.79 -17.58 -17.12
N SER A 30 -7.35 -18.11 -16.03
CA SER A 30 -8.32 -17.36 -15.19
C SER A 30 -7.65 -16.18 -14.47
N LEU A 31 -6.38 -16.35 -14.08
CA LEU A 31 -5.57 -15.27 -13.53
C LEU A 31 -5.30 -14.18 -14.58
N ARG A 32 -5.02 -14.57 -15.83
CA ARG A 32 -4.83 -13.62 -16.95
C ARG A 32 -6.09 -12.84 -17.27
N GLU A 33 -7.27 -13.46 -17.22
CA GLU A 33 -8.55 -12.76 -17.46
C GLU A 33 -8.82 -11.71 -16.37
N ILE A 34 -8.73 -12.09 -15.10
CA ILE A 34 -8.91 -11.16 -13.96
C ILE A 34 -7.90 -10.01 -14.04
N VAL A 35 -6.65 -10.32 -14.36
CA VAL A 35 -5.59 -9.32 -14.54
C VAL A 35 -5.85 -8.43 -15.76
N GLY A 36 -6.32 -8.99 -16.87
CA GLY A 36 -6.66 -8.26 -18.10
C GLY A 36 -7.73 -7.20 -17.87
N ASP A 37 -8.76 -7.55 -17.11
CA ASP A 37 -9.85 -6.65 -16.71
C ASP A 37 -9.37 -5.56 -15.75
N LEU A 38 -8.40 -5.87 -14.87
CA LEU A 38 -7.84 -4.92 -13.92
C LEU A 38 -6.75 -4.01 -14.53
N ARG A 39 -6.13 -4.40 -15.66
CA ARG A 39 -5.06 -3.64 -16.33
C ARG A 39 -5.45 -2.20 -16.69
N HIS A 40 -6.72 -1.98 -16.99
CA HIS A 40 -7.25 -0.66 -17.38
C HIS A 40 -7.93 0.05 -16.21
N ARG A 41 -8.00 -0.59 -15.04
CA ARG A 41 -8.78 -0.12 -13.90
C ARG A 41 -7.88 0.64 -12.94
N ARG A 42 -8.04 1.97 -12.91
CA ARG A 42 -7.51 2.79 -11.80
C ARG A 42 -8.37 2.54 -10.57
N VAL A 43 -7.74 2.08 -9.50
CA VAL A 43 -8.42 1.96 -8.21
C VAL A 43 -8.42 3.33 -7.55
N ARG A 44 -9.58 3.84 -7.15
CA ARG A 44 -9.72 5.18 -6.54
C ARG A 44 -10.18 5.06 -5.09
N ILE A 45 -9.50 5.78 -4.20
CA ILE A 45 -9.86 5.93 -2.79
C ILE A 45 -10.26 7.39 -2.57
N LEU A 46 -11.54 7.63 -2.34
CA LEU A 46 -12.10 8.97 -2.15
C LEU A 46 -11.61 9.59 -0.83
N GLU A 47 -11.49 10.93 -0.81
CA GLU A 47 -11.17 11.73 0.39
C GLU A 47 -12.01 11.34 1.62
N SER A 48 -13.30 11.10 1.44
CA SER A 48 -14.19 10.69 2.55
C SER A 48 -13.78 9.37 3.18
N ARG A 49 -13.24 8.43 2.40
CA ARG A 49 -12.72 7.16 2.93
C ARG A 49 -11.36 7.36 3.59
N LEU A 50 -10.48 8.17 3.01
CA LEU A 50 -9.17 8.50 3.59
C LEU A 50 -9.35 9.23 4.93
N THR A 51 -10.23 10.23 4.97
CA THR A 51 -10.61 10.98 6.18
C THR A 51 -11.13 10.05 7.27
N ARG A 52 -12.07 9.16 6.93
CA ARG A 52 -12.56 8.18 7.90
C ARG A 52 -11.47 7.25 8.42
N ALA A 53 -10.47 6.91 7.61
CA ALA A 53 -9.38 6.07 8.05
C ALA A 53 -8.52 6.77 9.12
N VAL A 54 -8.05 7.99 8.84
CA VAL A 54 -7.22 8.73 9.80
C VAL A 54 -8.00 9.18 11.04
N ALA A 55 -9.31 9.45 10.92
CA ALA A 55 -10.17 9.75 12.06
C ALA A 55 -10.32 8.59 13.06
N ARG A 56 -9.88 7.37 12.71
CA ARG A 56 -9.89 6.20 13.61
C ARG A 56 -8.60 6.03 14.40
N THR A 57 -7.62 6.89 14.17
CA THR A 57 -6.36 6.87 14.92
C THR A 57 -6.65 7.17 16.40
N PRO A 58 -6.18 6.33 17.33
CA PRO A 58 -6.39 6.55 18.76
C PRO A 58 -5.89 7.92 19.24
N GLY A 59 -6.75 8.66 19.93
CA GLY A 59 -6.43 9.99 20.47
C GLY A 59 -6.50 11.12 19.44
N ILE A 60 -7.11 10.89 18.28
CA ILE A 60 -7.51 11.95 17.33
C ILE A 60 -9.00 12.20 17.47
N ASP A 61 -9.36 13.44 17.74
CA ASP A 61 -10.75 13.87 17.92
C ASP A 61 -11.34 14.41 16.61
N GLU A 62 -10.53 15.15 15.84
CA GLU A 62 -10.91 15.65 14.52
C GLU A 62 -9.84 15.31 13.50
N ALA A 63 -10.26 14.88 12.31
CA ALA A 63 -9.37 14.59 11.20
C ALA A 63 -10.03 14.96 9.88
N SER A 64 -9.22 15.46 8.95
CA SER A 64 -9.61 15.63 7.55
C SER A 64 -8.47 15.24 6.62
N VAL A 65 -8.84 14.69 5.46
CA VAL A 65 -7.91 14.42 4.36
C VAL A 65 -8.49 15.01 3.10
N SER A 66 -7.72 15.89 2.45
CA SER A 66 -7.99 16.36 1.09
C SER A 66 -6.90 15.89 0.12
N ALA A 67 -7.29 15.68 -1.13
CA ALA A 67 -6.50 15.13 -2.22
C ALA A 67 -6.48 16.14 -3.37
N LYS A 68 -5.43 16.95 -3.42
CA LYS A 68 -5.25 18.03 -4.39
C LYS A 68 -3.77 18.25 -4.69
N ASP A 69 -3.46 18.94 -5.78
CA ASP A 69 -2.09 19.38 -6.08
C ASP A 69 -1.02 18.27 -6.02
N GLY A 70 -1.40 17.03 -6.38
CA GLY A 70 -0.50 15.87 -6.38
C GLY A 70 -0.17 15.29 -5.00
N ALA A 71 -0.79 15.74 -3.91
CA ALA A 71 -0.53 15.28 -2.55
C ALA A 71 -1.79 15.17 -1.70
N LEU A 72 -1.70 14.39 -0.62
CA LEU A 72 -2.72 14.39 0.42
C LEU A 72 -2.40 15.48 1.44
N PHE A 73 -3.39 16.25 1.84
CA PHE A 73 -3.28 17.20 2.95
C PHE A 73 -4.07 16.63 4.10
N ILE A 74 -3.38 16.41 5.22
CA ILE A 74 -3.94 15.80 6.41
C ILE A 74 -3.91 16.84 7.52
N ASP A 75 -5.08 17.11 8.08
CA ASP A 75 -5.25 17.94 9.28
C ASP A 75 -5.80 17.04 10.39
N LEU A 76 -5.12 17.03 11.54
CA LEU A 76 -5.48 16.25 12.71
C LEU A 76 -5.51 17.15 13.94
N TYR A 77 -6.44 16.89 14.85
CA TYR A 77 -6.52 17.57 16.13
C TYR A 77 -6.79 16.58 17.27
N CYS A 78 -6.07 16.78 18.38
CA CYS A 78 -6.20 16.02 19.62
C CYS A 78 -6.63 16.99 20.73
N ALA A 79 -7.86 16.87 21.20
CA ALA A 79 -8.45 17.73 22.22
C ALA A 79 -7.78 17.56 23.58
N GLU A 80 -7.39 16.34 23.96
CA GLU A 80 -6.71 16.06 25.23
C GLU A 80 -5.37 16.80 25.35
N SER A 81 -4.63 16.91 24.25
CA SER A 81 -3.35 17.63 24.22
C SER A 81 -3.47 19.09 23.76
N GLY A 82 -4.63 19.48 23.22
CA GLY A 82 -4.84 20.78 22.56
C GLY A 82 -3.96 20.99 21.32
N ARG A 83 -3.38 19.93 20.75
CA ARG A 83 -2.42 20.04 19.64
C ARG A 83 -3.07 19.64 18.32
N GLY A 84 -2.88 20.50 17.32
CA GLY A 84 -3.15 20.20 15.92
C GLY A 84 -1.87 19.88 15.14
N VAL A 85 -2.00 19.08 14.10
CA VAL A 85 -0.95 18.87 13.09
C VAL A 85 -1.57 18.98 11.70
N ALA A 86 -0.94 19.78 10.85
CA ALA A 86 -1.27 19.93 9.44
C ALA A 86 -0.06 19.47 8.62
N ALA A 87 -0.27 18.59 7.66
CA ALA A 87 0.81 18.03 6.85
C ALA A 87 0.40 17.77 5.41
N LYS A 88 1.28 18.12 4.48
CA LYS A 88 1.27 17.63 3.10
C LYS A 88 2.01 16.28 3.05
N ILE A 89 1.36 15.29 2.48
CA ILE A 89 1.82 13.91 2.37
C ILE A 89 1.89 13.50 0.90
N GLU A 90 3.08 13.13 0.45
CA GLU A 90 3.28 12.46 -0.84
C GLU A 90 3.40 10.96 -0.61
N VAL A 91 2.54 10.20 -1.29
CA VAL A 91 2.51 8.73 -1.19
C VAL A 91 3.22 8.13 -2.40
N TYR A 92 4.10 7.16 -2.17
CA TYR A 92 4.85 6.52 -3.25
C TYR A 92 5.06 5.03 -2.99
N VAL A 93 5.44 4.32 -4.05
CA VAL A 93 5.77 2.89 -3.98
C VAL A 93 7.20 2.77 -3.47
N GLN A 94 7.40 2.11 -2.32
CA GLN A 94 8.73 1.94 -1.72
C GLN A 94 9.39 0.65 -2.23
N ALA A 95 8.78 -0.49 -1.94
CA ALA A 95 9.31 -1.79 -2.32
C ALA A 95 8.20 -2.82 -2.51
N PHE A 96 8.12 -3.42 -3.69
CA PHE A 96 7.21 -4.51 -3.99
C PHE A 96 7.97 -5.64 -4.67
N ALA A 97 8.22 -6.72 -3.92
CA ALA A 97 8.93 -7.90 -4.41
C ALA A 97 8.03 -9.15 -4.32
N PRO A 98 8.12 -10.07 -5.30
CA PRO A 98 7.42 -11.35 -5.22
C PRO A 98 7.76 -12.10 -3.94
N ARG A 99 6.74 -12.49 -3.16
CA ARG A 99 6.86 -13.14 -1.82
C ARG A 99 7.70 -12.35 -0.81
N GLY A 100 7.98 -11.09 -1.10
CA GLY A 100 8.86 -10.22 -0.33
C GLY A 100 8.13 -9.00 0.19
N ALA A 101 8.85 -7.88 0.24
CA ALA A 101 8.34 -6.59 0.67
C ALA A 101 7.06 -6.20 -0.09
N LYS A 102 6.10 -5.62 0.63
CA LYS A 102 4.93 -4.94 0.10
C LYS A 102 4.77 -3.62 0.84
N GLU A 103 5.66 -2.70 0.52
CA GLU A 103 5.91 -1.49 1.29
C GLU A 103 5.58 -0.25 0.46
N ILE A 104 4.90 0.71 1.10
CA ILE A 104 4.69 2.05 0.56
C ILE A 104 5.43 3.07 1.41
N GLY A 105 5.80 4.17 0.78
CA GLY A 105 6.49 5.27 1.42
C GLY A 105 5.60 6.51 1.50
N PHE A 106 5.88 7.33 2.51
CA PHE A 106 5.30 8.64 2.71
C PHE A 106 6.42 9.67 2.85
N SER A 107 6.30 10.79 2.16
CA SER A 107 7.10 11.99 2.40
C SER A 107 6.19 13.04 3.02
N VAL A 108 6.67 13.70 4.08
CA VAL A 108 5.89 14.58 4.95
C VAL A 108 6.46 15.99 4.91
N THR A 109 5.58 16.98 4.77
CA THR A 109 5.95 18.41 4.83
C THR A 109 4.93 19.18 5.67
N PRO A 110 5.34 20.05 6.60
CA PRO A 110 6.72 20.35 6.98
C PRO A 110 7.39 19.21 7.76
N GLU A 111 8.73 19.22 7.83
CA GLU A 111 9.50 18.20 8.56
C GLU A 111 9.09 18.09 10.03
N SER A 112 8.75 19.20 10.68
CA SER A 112 8.26 19.21 12.06
C SER A 112 6.98 18.41 12.26
N ALA A 113 6.12 18.29 11.24
CA ALA A 113 4.93 17.46 11.32
C ALA A 113 5.29 15.97 11.39
N ALA A 114 6.41 15.56 10.79
CA ALA A 114 6.88 14.19 10.84
C ALA A 114 7.32 13.77 12.26
N GLU A 115 7.62 14.71 13.16
CA GLU A 115 7.96 14.40 14.56
C GLU A 115 6.72 14.09 15.40
N ASN A 116 5.53 14.37 14.87
CA ASN A 116 4.29 14.11 15.56
C ASN A 116 3.92 12.62 15.51
N ARG A 117 3.92 11.95 16.66
CA ARG A 117 3.52 10.54 16.80
C ARG A 117 2.13 10.25 16.22
N GLN A 118 1.17 11.14 16.43
CA GLN A 118 -0.20 10.93 15.94
C GLN A 118 -0.29 10.98 14.41
N LEU A 119 0.54 11.79 13.76
CA LEU A 119 0.63 11.76 12.30
C LEU A 119 1.17 10.40 11.82
N ALA A 120 2.21 9.87 12.47
CA ALA A 120 2.76 8.56 12.11
C ALA A 120 1.69 7.46 12.25
N GLU A 121 0.94 7.43 13.36
CA GLU A 121 -0.13 6.45 13.56
C GLU A 121 -1.25 6.59 12.51
N ALA A 122 -1.64 7.83 12.20
CA ALA A 122 -2.61 8.13 11.15
C ALA A 122 -2.15 7.60 9.77
N LEU A 123 -0.88 7.74 9.43
CA LEU A 123 -0.31 7.15 8.21
C LEU A 123 -0.36 5.61 8.22
N GLY A 124 -0.31 4.96 9.40
CA GLY A 124 -0.55 3.53 9.55
C GLY A 124 -1.99 3.12 9.18
N TYR A 125 -3.00 3.84 9.66
CA TYR A 125 -4.42 3.61 9.30
C TYR A 125 -4.71 3.92 7.82
N LEU A 126 -4.08 4.98 7.30
CA LEU A 126 -4.12 5.31 5.88
C LEU A 126 -3.58 4.16 5.03
N SER A 127 -2.43 3.59 5.42
CA SER A 127 -1.80 2.44 4.77
C SER A 127 -2.69 1.19 4.81
N GLY A 128 -3.34 0.94 5.95
CA GLY A 128 -4.34 -0.12 6.08
C GLY A 128 -5.46 -0.01 5.06
N THR A 129 -6.02 1.19 4.91
CA THR A 129 -7.06 1.48 3.91
C THR A 129 -6.57 1.28 2.48
N ILE A 130 -5.36 1.74 2.18
CA ILE A 130 -4.74 1.56 0.86
C ILE A 130 -4.61 0.07 0.55
N ALA A 131 -4.11 -0.72 1.50
CA ALA A 131 -3.90 -2.15 1.33
C ALA A 131 -5.22 -2.92 1.10
N GLU A 132 -6.24 -2.61 1.89
CA GLU A 132 -7.57 -3.24 1.75
C GLU A 132 -8.19 -2.96 0.39
N ILE A 133 -8.09 -1.72 -0.10
CA ILE A 133 -8.64 -1.35 -1.40
C ILE A 133 -7.81 -1.92 -2.55
N LEU A 134 -6.48 -1.87 -2.44
CA LEU A 134 -5.55 -2.45 -3.42
C LEU A 134 -5.83 -3.95 -3.65
N TRP A 135 -6.03 -4.70 -2.57
CA TRP A 135 -6.18 -6.16 -2.62
C TRP A 135 -7.60 -6.66 -2.39
N ALA A 136 -8.61 -5.78 -2.50
CA ALA A 136 -10.01 -6.20 -2.51
C ALA A 136 -10.29 -7.32 -3.53
N PRO A 137 -9.73 -7.31 -4.76
CA PRO A 137 -9.91 -8.41 -5.71
C PRO A 137 -9.33 -9.75 -5.24
N ALA A 138 -8.36 -9.74 -4.33
CA ALA A 138 -7.79 -10.96 -3.72
C ALA A 138 -8.65 -11.52 -2.56
N GLY A 139 -9.84 -10.95 -2.32
CA GLY A 139 -10.71 -11.33 -1.21
C GLY A 139 -10.32 -10.68 0.12
N VAL A 140 -9.46 -9.65 0.11
CA VAL A 140 -9.29 -8.77 1.27
C VAL A 140 -10.58 -7.97 1.42
N VAL A 141 -11.34 -8.25 2.46
CA VAL A 141 -12.60 -7.54 2.68
C VAL A 141 -12.29 -6.20 3.33
N PRO A 142 -12.61 -5.06 2.69
CA PRO A 142 -12.39 -3.77 3.30
C PRO A 142 -13.31 -3.60 4.50
N GLY A 143 -12.74 -3.42 5.69
CA GLY A 143 -13.51 -3.20 6.90
C GLY A 143 -14.17 -1.83 6.90
N GLU A 144 -15.17 -1.65 7.76
CA GLU A 144 -15.62 -0.30 8.14
C GLU A 144 -14.52 0.47 8.87
N VAL A 145 -13.66 -0.26 9.59
CA VAL A 145 -12.45 0.24 10.25
C VAL A 145 -11.26 -0.61 9.80
N PRO A 146 -10.47 -0.16 8.80
CA PRO A 146 -9.24 -0.83 8.42
C PRO A 146 -8.26 -0.87 9.61
N GLY A 147 -7.61 -2.01 9.80
CA GLY A 147 -6.52 -2.11 10.77
C GLY A 147 -5.29 -1.34 10.26
N ALA A 148 -4.55 -0.70 11.17
CA ALA A 148 -3.33 0.02 10.81
C ALA A 148 -2.24 -0.94 10.30
N ALA A 149 -1.48 -0.48 9.31
CA ALA A 149 -0.19 -1.08 8.98
C ALA A 149 0.86 -0.64 10.00
N PHE A 150 1.88 -1.47 10.20
CA PHE A 150 3.10 -1.05 10.90
C PHE A 150 3.82 -0.01 10.07
N ILE A 151 4.21 1.06 10.74
CA ILE A 151 4.86 2.22 10.14
C ILE A 151 6.15 2.50 10.87
N GLU A 152 7.20 2.71 10.09
CA GLU A 152 8.56 2.97 10.56
C GLU A 152 9.04 4.28 9.96
N ARG A 153 9.89 4.99 10.71
CA ARG A 153 10.54 6.19 10.20
C ARG A 153 11.67 5.77 9.25
N ASP A 154 11.68 6.32 8.05
CA ASP A 154 12.61 6.00 6.96
C ASP A 154 13.34 7.27 6.49
N GLY A 155 13.90 8.02 7.44
CA GLY A 155 14.51 9.34 7.22
C GLY A 155 13.94 10.42 8.14
N HIS A 156 14.32 11.67 7.90
CA HIS A 156 13.91 12.81 8.75
C HIS A 156 12.45 13.22 8.54
N HIS A 157 11.98 13.13 7.30
CA HIS A 157 10.65 13.58 6.87
C HIS A 157 9.87 12.47 6.15
N SER A 158 10.25 11.21 6.34
CA SER A 158 9.71 10.08 5.58
C SER A 158 9.39 8.90 6.45
N PHE A 159 8.36 8.15 6.03
CA PHE A 159 7.89 6.94 6.69
C PHE A 159 7.71 5.82 5.67
N ARG A 160 7.87 4.60 6.16
CA ARG A 160 7.65 3.37 5.41
C ARG A 160 6.60 2.54 6.13
N ALA A 161 5.61 2.05 5.39
CA ALA A 161 4.59 1.15 5.92
C ALA A 161 4.67 -0.24 5.27
N ASP A 162 4.70 -1.31 6.08
CA ASP A 162 4.61 -2.69 5.60
C ASP A 162 3.14 -3.13 5.53
N LEU A 163 2.59 -3.22 4.32
CA LEU A 163 1.18 -3.52 4.11
C LEU A 163 0.80 -4.96 4.46
N ARG A 164 1.76 -5.89 4.60
CA ARG A 164 1.49 -7.28 5.01
C ARG A 164 1.11 -7.37 6.48
N THR A 165 1.46 -6.35 7.26
CA THR A 165 1.16 -6.30 8.69
C THR A 165 -0.31 -5.98 8.95
N VAL A 166 -1.02 -5.41 7.98
CA VAL A 166 -2.45 -5.11 8.05
C VAL A 166 -3.22 -6.41 8.33
N PRO A 167 -4.09 -6.48 9.36
CA PRO A 167 -4.72 -7.74 9.77
C PRO A 167 -5.51 -8.46 8.67
N SER A 168 -6.30 -7.71 7.88
CA SER A 168 -7.10 -8.24 6.77
C SER A 168 -6.23 -8.80 5.63
N VAL A 169 -5.11 -8.14 5.34
CA VAL A 169 -4.11 -8.60 4.36
C VAL A 169 -3.40 -9.85 4.87
N ARG A 170 -2.97 -9.87 6.12
CA ARG A 170 -2.32 -11.03 6.75
C ARG A 170 -3.22 -12.26 6.72
N ALA A 171 -4.51 -12.09 7.00
CA ALA A 171 -5.51 -13.15 6.92
C ALA A 171 -5.70 -13.66 5.48
N ALA A 172 -5.64 -12.76 4.48
CA ALA A 172 -5.72 -13.14 3.07
C ALA A 172 -4.45 -13.87 2.59
N LEU A 173 -3.26 -13.44 3.01
CA LEU A 173 -1.99 -14.10 2.70
C LEU A 173 -1.93 -15.55 3.22
N ALA A 174 -2.69 -15.90 4.26
CA ALA A 174 -2.78 -17.27 4.74
C ALA A 174 -3.56 -18.21 3.78
N ARG A 175 -4.20 -17.68 2.73
CA ARG A 175 -4.99 -18.44 1.75
C ARG A 175 -4.24 -18.47 0.41
N PRO A 176 -3.87 -19.65 -0.13
CA PRO A 176 -3.04 -19.75 -1.34
C PRO A 176 -3.57 -18.97 -2.56
N ALA A 177 -4.88 -19.00 -2.80
CA ALA A 177 -5.48 -18.29 -3.94
C ALA A 177 -5.41 -16.76 -3.78
N SER A 178 -5.62 -16.25 -2.56
CA SER A 178 -5.51 -14.82 -2.25
C SER A 178 -4.07 -14.35 -2.29
N GLU A 179 -3.14 -15.13 -1.75
CA GLU A 179 -1.70 -14.85 -1.80
C GLU A 179 -1.24 -14.64 -3.25
N MET A 180 -1.62 -15.55 -4.17
CA MET A 180 -1.28 -15.39 -5.59
C MET A 180 -1.79 -14.09 -6.21
N LEU A 181 -3.03 -13.67 -5.89
CA LEU A 181 -3.59 -12.41 -6.40
C LEU A 181 -2.92 -11.19 -5.76
N ILE A 182 -2.59 -11.25 -4.47
CA ILE A 182 -1.81 -10.20 -3.79
C ILE A 182 -0.43 -10.03 -4.44
N GLU A 183 0.22 -11.14 -4.81
CA GLU A 183 1.50 -11.12 -5.51
C GLU A 183 1.40 -10.58 -6.94
N ALA A 184 0.27 -10.76 -7.61
CA ALA A 184 0.03 -10.25 -8.96
C ALA A 184 -0.34 -8.76 -8.99
N LEU A 185 -0.97 -8.24 -7.93
CA LEU A 185 -1.45 -6.87 -7.83
C LEU A 185 -0.40 -5.95 -7.21
N VAL A 186 0.44 -5.35 -8.06
CA VAL A 186 1.53 -4.48 -7.66
C VAL A 186 1.23 -3.03 -8.03
N PRO A 187 1.22 -2.06 -7.09
CA PRO A 187 1.07 -0.66 -7.44
C PRO A 187 2.31 -0.19 -8.22
N LYS A 188 2.08 0.43 -9.38
CA LYS A 188 3.10 1.11 -10.18
C LYS A 188 3.42 2.49 -9.59
N ARG A 189 2.36 3.24 -9.26
CA ARG A 189 2.44 4.56 -8.63
C ARG A 189 1.12 4.96 -8.01
N PHE A 190 1.21 5.92 -7.11
CA PHE A 190 0.06 6.63 -6.57
C PHE A 190 -0.09 7.95 -7.30
N VAL A 191 -1.34 8.34 -7.59
CA VAL A 191 -1.67 9.59 -8.25
C VAL A 191 -2.74 10.27 -7.41
N VAL A 192 -2.47 11.48 -6.93
CA VAL A 192 -3.42 12.24 -6.14
C VAL A 192 -4.02 13.35 -6.98
N GLY A 193 -5.34 13.44 -6.96
CA GLY A 193 -6.11 14.44 -7.70
C GLY A 193 -7.59 14.09 -7.76
N ASP A 194 -8.41 15.02 -8.24
CA ASP A 194 -9.86 14.84 -8.39
C ASP A 194 -10.53 14.30 -7.10
N GLN A 195 -10.17 14.82 -5.93
CA GLN A 195 -10.71 14.41 -4.62
C GLN A 195 -10.48 12.92 -4.29
N ALA A 196 -9.41 12.32 -4.81
CA ALA A 196 -9.07 10.93 -4.55
C ALA A 196 -7.56 10.65 -4.58
N LEU A 197 -7.19 9.56 -3.91
CA LEU A 197 -5.95 8.83 -4.16
C LEU A 197 -6.23 7.72 -5.17
N ALA A 198 -5.67 7.83 -6.36
CA ALA A 198 -5.71 6.78 -7.37
C ALA A 198 -4.45 5.90 -7.29
N ILE A 199 -4.65 4.59 -7.46
CA ILE A 199 -3.58 3.60 -7.54
C ILE A 199 -3.54 3.10 -8.98
N GLU A 200 -2.40 3.32 -9.64
CA GLU A 200 -2.14 2.69 -10.93
C GLU A 200 -1.45 1.35 -10.70
N LEU A 201 -2.02 0.28 -11.25
CA LEU A 201 -1.51 -1.07 -11.08
C LEU A 201 -0.52 -1.45 -12.18
N SER A 202 0.42 -2.31 -11.83
CA SER A 202 1.31 -3.05 -12.71
C SER A 202 1.12 -4.54 -12.48
N PHE A 203 1.33 -5.31 -13.54
CA PHE A 203 1.18 -6.76 -13.52
C PHE A 203 2.49 -7.40 -13.95
N PRO A 204 3.20 -8.09 -13.02
CA PRO A 204 4.43 -8.79 -13.36
C PRO A 204 4.19 -9.83 -14.46
N GLY A 205 4.98 -9.80 -15.54
CA GLY A 205 4.92 -10.79 -16.63
C GLY A 205 4.00 -10.47 -17.82
N LEU A 206 3.40 -9.27 -17.89
CA LEU A 206 2.64 -8.77 -19.05
C LEU A 206 3.26 -7.51 -19.69
N GLY A 207 4.58 -7.36 -19.53
CA GLY A 207 5.39 -6.31 -20.18
C GLY A 207 6.18 -6.85 -21.35
#